data_AF-F9S335-F1
#
_entry.id   AF-F9S335-F1
#
_cell.length_a   1.000
_cell.length_b   1.000
_cell.length_c   1.000
_cell.angle_alpha   90.00
_cell.angle_beta   90.00
_cell.angle_gamma   90.00
#
_symmetry.space_group_name_H-M   'P 1'
#
loop_
_entity.id
_entity.type
_entity.pdbx_description
1 polymer ?
#
loop_
_entity_poly.entity_id
_entity_poly.type
_entity_poly.pdbx_seq_one_letter_code
_entity_poly.pdbx_strand_id
1 'polypeptide(L)'
;MVVNDPLSAIMTLEGWYIANKLMVILNQTNIMVFMMCIIVFQVWVEVLQEGEDEGNKGLLGLNRIETKQMLAFFVCVFSILPIIPIKVNTLVMNQELSTQCGVG
;
A
#
# COMPACT_ATOMS: atom_id res chain seq x y z
N MET A 1 12.25 15.91 21.92
CA MET A 1 11.15 15.84 22.89
C MET A 1 9.89 15.47 22.14
N VAL A 2 9.42 14.24 22.25
CA VAL A 2 8.02 13.93 21.93
C VAL A 2 7.25 14.44 23.14
N VAL A 3 6.40 15.44 22.94
CA VAL A 3 5.52 15.88 24.03
C VAL A 3 4.53 14.73 24.25
N ASN A 4 4.49 14.20 25.47
CA ASN A 4 3.55 13.15 25.86
C ASN A 4 2.16 13.77 26.07
N ASP A 5 1.60 14.35 25.00
CA ASP A 5 0.26 14.90 25.01
C ASP A 5 -0.71 13.79 24.63
N PRO A 6 -1.72 13.47 25.47
CA PRO A 6 -2.66 12.38 25.22
C PRO A 6 -3.40 12.54 23.89
N LEU A 7 -3.65 13.79 23.48
CA LEU A 7 -4.26 14.11 22.19
C LEU A 7 -3.37 13.68 21.01
N SER A 8 -2.06 14.01 21.05
CA SER A 8 -1.14 13.65 19.97
C SER A 8 -0.99 12.12 19.80
N ALA A 9 -1.05 11.37 20.90
CA ALA A 9 -1.01 9.92 20.89
C ALA A 9 -2.26 9.32 20.23
N ILE A 10 -3.45 9.85 20.56
CA ILE A 10 -4.73 9.42 19.95
C ILE A 10 -4.76 9.75 18.45
N MET A 11 -4.40 10.98 18.06
CA MET A 11 -4.39 11.37 16.64
C MET A 11 -3.39 10.55 15.82
N THR A 12 -2.22 10.21 16.38
CA THR A 12 -1.25 9.34 15.71
C THR A 12 -1.79 7.93 15.52
N LEU A 13 -2.49 7.39 16.53
CA LEU A 13 -3.11 6.07 16.47
C LEU A 13 -4.27 6.02 15.46
N GLU A 14 -5.09 7.06 15.40
CA GLU A 14 -6.15 7.20 14.39
C GLU A 14 -5.58 7.32 12.98
N GLY A 15 -4.51 8.11 12.79
CA GLY A 15 -3.81 8.20 11.51
C GLY A 15 -3.32 6.85 11.00
N TRP A 16 -2.75 6.03 11.90
CA TRP A 16 -2.33 4.67 11.58
C TRP A 16 -3.53 3.76 11.25
N TYR A 17 -4.64 3.87 11.98
CA TYR A 17 -5.85 3.09 11.73
C TYR A 17 -6.48 3.39 10.37
N ILE A 18 -6.55 4.67 9.99
CA ILE A 18 -7.04 5.10 8.67
C ILE A 18 -6.13 4.57 7.56
N ALA A 19 -4.81 4.66 7.74
CA ALA A 19 -3.84 4.11 6.79
C ALA A 19 -4.05 2.59 6.58
N ASN A 20 -4.23 1.82 7.65
CA ASN A 20 -4.53 0.38 7.56
C ASN A 20 -5.83 0.09 6.80
N LYS A 21 -6.88 0.91 6.95
CA LYS A 21 -8.14 0.72 6.22
C LYS A 21 -8.02 1.06 4.74
N LEU A 22 -7.34 2.15 4.41
CA LEU A 22 -7.10 2.55 3.02
C LEU A 22 -6.44 1.40 2.25
N MET A 23 -5.49 0.74 2.89
CA MET A 23 -4.79 -0.41 2.36
C MET A 23 -5.67 -1.62 2.10
N VAL A 24 -6.59 -1.93 3.01
CA VAL A 24 -7.58 -2.99 2.81
C VAL A 24 -8.47 -2.67 1.61
N ILE A 25 -8.91 -1.42 1.47
CA ILE A 25 -9.76 -0.99 0.35
C ILE A 25 -9.00 -1.07 -0.98
N LEU A 26 -7.75 -0.61 -1.03
CA LEU A 26 -6.90 -0.70 -2.22
C LEU A 26 -6.67 -2.15 -2.66
N ASN A 27 -6.52 -3.06 -1.70
CA ASN A 27 -6.39 -4.49 -1.99
C ASN A 27 -7.72 -5.11 -2.45
N GLN A 28 -8.84 -4.78 -1.81
CA GLN A 28 -10.17 -5.26 -2.19
C GLN A 28 -10.60 -4.81 -3.59
N THR A 29 -10.25 -3.57 -3.96
CA THR A 29 -10.54 -3.01 -5.28
C THR A 29 -9.59 -3.53 -6.37
N ASN A 30 -8.53 -4.26 -6.00
CA ASN A 30 -7.48 -4.75 -6.90
C ASN A 30 -6.85 -3.65 -7.78
N ILE A 31 -6.88 -2.38 -7.35
CA ILE A 31 -6.26 -1.26 -8.07
C ILE A 31 -4.76 -1.48 -8.26
N MET A 32 -4.11 -2.13 -7.29
CA MET A 32 -2.69 -2.49 -7.36
C MET A 32 -2.39 -3.46 -8.51
N VAL A 33 -3.24 -4.47 -8.68
CA VAL A 33 -3.13 -5.42 -9.78
C VAL A 33 -3.41 -4.73 -11.12
N PHE A 34 -4.39 -3.83 -11.15
CA PHE A 34 -4.70 -3.05 -12.35
C PHE A 34 -3.50 -2.20 -12.83
N MET A 35 -2.80 -1.53 -11.90
CA MET A 35 -1.59 -0.76 -12.23
C MET A 35 -0.46 -1.65 -12.78
N MET A 36 -0.30 -2.86 -12.24
CA MET A 36 0.65 -3.85 -12.77
C MET A 36 0.28 -4.31 -14.19
N CYS A 37 -1.01 -4.52 -14.48
CA CYS A 37 -1.45 -4.87 -15.82
C CYS A 37 -1.13 -3.76 -16.84
N ILE A 38 -1.25 -2.48 -16.45
CA ILE A 38 -0.90 -1.35 -17.33
C ILE A 38 0.57 -1.43 -17.77
N ILE A 39 1.49 -1.80 -16.88
CA ILE A 39 2.92 -1.92 -17.20
C ILE A 39 3.15 -3.03 -18.24
N VAL A 40 2.47 -4.17 -18.09
CA VAL A 40 2.52 -5.25 -19.07
C VAL A 40 1.99 -4.78 -20.43
N PHE A 41 0.87 -4.06 -20.47
CA PHE A 41 0.33 -3.49 -21.70
C PHE A 41 1.27 -2.46 -22.35
N GLN A 42 1.95 -1.63 -21.57
CA GLN A 42 2.93 -0.68 -22.09
C GLN A 42 4.07 -1.41 -22.81
N VAL A 43 4.65 -2.44 -22.18
CA VAL A 43 5.73 -3.22 -22.82
C VAL A 43 5.22 -4.00 -24.02
N TRP A 44 3.98 -4.51 -23.98
CA TRP A 44 3.37 -5.14 -25.14
C TRP A 44 3.34 -4.17 -26.32
N VAL A 45 2.83 -2.94 -26.13
CA VAL A 45 2.77 -1.92 -27.19
C VAL A 45 4.17 -1.55 -27.68
N GLU A 46 5.16 -1.42 -26.79
CA GLU A 46 6.57 -1.18 -27.15
C GLU A 46 7.09 -2.28 -28.10
N VAL A 47 6.88 -3.56 -27.75
CA VAL A 47 7.34 -4.71 -28.57
C VAL A 47 6.60 -4.83 -29.91
N LEU A 48 5.33 -4.39 -29.98
CA LEU A 48 4.59 -4.30 -31.25
C LEU A 48 5.11 -3.18 -32.15
N GLN A 49 5.61 -2.09 -31.57
CA GLN A 49 6.17 -0.97 -32.32
C GLN A 49 7.59 -1.26 -32.82
N GLU A 50 8.35 -2.08 -32.10
CA GLU A 50 9.65 -2.58 -32.55
C GLU A 50 9.44 -3.40 -33.84
N GLY A 51 9.99 -2.93 -34.97
CA GLY A 51 9.90 -3.57 -36.29
C GLY A 51 10.58 -4.94 -36.34
N GLU A 52 10.50 -5.69 -37.44
CA GLU A 52 11.09 -7.05 -37.58
C GLU A 52 12.64 -7.13 -37.39
N ASP A 53 13.28 -5.99 -37.12
CA ASP A 53 14.72 -5.80 -37.09
C ASP A 53 15.41 -6.37 -35.84
N GLU A 54 14.69 -6.62 -34.73
CA GLU A 54 15.30 -7.02 -33.45
C GLU A 54 15.44 -8.54 -33.20
N GLY A 55 15.15 -9.41 -34.18
CA GLY A 55 15.26 -10.85 -33.98
C GLY A 55 14.23 -11.38 -32.96
N ASN A 56 14.59 -12.31 -32.06
CA ASN A 56 13.62 -13.04 -31.20
C ASN A 56 12.89 -12.15 -30.17
N LYS A 57 11.84 -11.46 -30.62
CA LYS A 57 11.01 -10.51 -29.87
C LYS A 57 10.40 -11.08 -28.59
N GLY A 58 10.10 -12.38 -28.60
CA GLY A 58 9.49 -13.05 -27.46
C GLY A 58 10.40 -13.06 -26.23
N LEU A 59 11.69 -13.35 -26.41
CA LEU A 59 12.64 -13.43 -25.29
C LEU A 59 13.01 -12.03 -24.77
N LEU A 60 13.18 -11.06 -25.69
CA LEU A 60 13.53 -9.69 -25.33
C LEU A 60 12.39 -8.98 -24.60
N GLY A 61 11.15 -9.14 -25.09
CA GLY A 61 9.96 -8.60 -24.45
C GLY A 61 9.72 -9.18 -23.06
N LEU A 62 9.94 -10.48 -22.87
CA LEU A 62 9.74 -11.15 -21.59
C LEU A 62 10.71 -10.65 -20.52
N ASN A 63 11.99 -10.48 -20.86
CA ASN A 63 13.01 -9.96 -19.93
C ASN A 63 12.72 -8.49 -19.53
N ARG A 64 12.20 -7.69 -20.48
CA ARG A 64 11.83 -6.29 -20.23
C ARG A 64 10.59 -6.20 -19.33
N ILE A 65 9.59 -7.06 -19.54
CA ILE A 65 8.44 -7.19 -18.64
C ILE A 65 8.90 -7.60 -17.24
N GLU A 66 9.73 -8.63 -17.12
CA GLU A 66 10.21 -9.15 -15.82
C GLU A 66 10.90 -8.04 -15.01
N THR A 67 11.81 -7.30 -15.64
CA THR A 67 12.55 -6.22 -14.97
C THR A 67 11.63 -5.08 -14.53
N LYS A 68 10.75 -4.59 -15.43
CA LYS A 68 9.82 -3.47 -15.11
C LYS A 68 8.80 -3.89 -14.04
N GLN A 69 8.29 -5.12 -14.14
CA GLN A 69 7.29 -5.67 -13.23
C GLN A 69 7.87 -5.91 -11.83
N MET A 70 9.08 -6.45 -11.73
CA MET A 70 9.76 -6.68 -10.46
C MET A 70 10.04 -5.37 -9.72
N LEU A 71 10.50 -4.33 -10.44
CA LEU A 71 10.69 -2.99 -9.86
C LEU A 71 9.38 -2.41 -9.32
N ALA A 72 8.31 -2.45 -10.14
CA ALA A 72 7.00 -1.94 -9.74
C ALA A 72 6.43 -2.70 -8.53
N PHE A 73 6.65 -4.01 -8.46
CA PHE A 73 6.28 -4.83 -7.31
C PHE A 73 6.97 -4.38 -6.03
N PHE A 74 8.28 -4.15 -6.06
CA PHE A 74 8.98 -3.64 -4.87
C PHE A 74 8.48 -2.27 -4.43
N VAL A 75 8.26 -1.35 -5.37
CA VAL A 75 7.70 -0.03 -5.06
C VAL A 75 6.34 -0.17 -4.36
N CYS A 76 5.47 -1.05 -4.86
CA CYS A 76 4.18 -1.33 -4.25
C CYS A 76 4.31 -1.91 -2.83
N VAL A 77 5.20 -2.85 -2.60
CA VAL A 77 5.39 -3.48 -1.28
C VAL A 77 5.91 -2.46 -0.25
N PHE A 78 6.86 -1.61 -0.62
CA PHE A 78 7.51 -0.67 0.31
C PHE A 78 6.71 0.61 0.56
N SER A 79 5.93 1.10 -0.40
CA SER A 79 5.20 2.38 -0.26
C SER A 79 3.86 2.25 0.47
N ILE A 80 3.24 1.08 0.38
CA ILE A 80 1.81 0.91 0.65
C ILE A 80 1.67 0.05 1.93
N LEU A 81 2.42 -1.03 2.12
CA LEU A 81 2.18 -1.93 3.26
C LEU A 81 2.56 -1.32 4.63
N PRO A 82 1.60 -1.17 5.56
CA PRO A 82 1.93 -0.88 6.95
C PRO A 82 2.52 -2.15 7.54
N ILE A 83 3.83 -2.12 7.84
CA ILE A 83 4.59 -3.26 8.37
C ILE A 83 3.98 -3.80 9.67
N ILE A 84 3.25 -2.95 10.41
CA ILE A 84 2.58 -3.31 11.67
C ILE A 84 1.10 -2.93 11.58
N PRO A 85 0.18 -3.89 11.37
CA PRO A 85 -1.26 -3.62 11.42
C PRO A 85 -1.72 -3.44 12.87
N ILE A 86 -2.26 -2.26 13.19
CA ILE A 86 -2.83 -1.93 14.50
C ILE A 86 -4.31 -2.31 14.52
N LYS A 87 -4.69 -3.16 15.47
CA LYS A 87 -6.09 -3.51 15.76
C LYS A 87 -6.56 -2.73 16.99
N VAL A 88 -7.47 -1.78 16.78
CA VAL A 88 -7.96 -0.86 17.83
C VAL A 88 -9.09 -1.48 18.68
N ASN A 89 -9.58 -2.66 18.29
CA ASN A 89 -10.73 -3.33 18.93
C ASN A 89 -10.47 -3.80 20.38
N THR A 90 -9.25 -3.64 20.89
CA THR A 90 -8.85 -3.99 22.26
C THR A 90 -8.79 -2.77 23.20
N LEU A 91 -9.07 -1.56 22.71
CA LEU A 91 -9.17 -0.37 23.56
C LEU A 91 -10.50 -0.40 24.32
N VAL A 92 -10.49 -0.98 25.52
CA VAL A 92 -11.65 -0.93 26.43
C VAL A 92 -11.55 0.36 27.25
N MET A 93 -12.57 1.22 27.14
CA MET A 93 -12.68 2.41 27.98
C MET A 93 -13.00 1.99 29.41
N ASN A 94 -12.12 2.28 30.36
CA ASN A 94 -12.42 2.06 31.77
C ASN A 94 -13.32 3.20 32.28
N GLN A 95 -14.62 2.91 32.36
CA GLN A 95 -15.67 3.88 32.68
C GLN A 95 -15.64 4.35 34.14
N GLU A 96 -15.06 3.55 35.06
CA GLU A 96 -14.93 3.89 36.49
C GLU A 96 -13.95 5.05 36.72
N LEU A 97 -12.87 5.11 35.93
CA LEU A 97 -11.90 6.21 36.00
C LEU A 97 -12.44 7.47 35.30
N SER A 98 -13.30 7.31 34.29
CA SER A 98 -13.91 8.43 33.54
C SER A 98 -14.91 9.21 34.40
N THR A 99 -15.72 8.52 35.20
CA THR A 99 -16.66 9.16 36.14
C THR A 99 -15.93 9.83 37.30
N GLN A 100 -14.80 9.26 37.77
CA GLN A 100 -13.98 9.88 38.80
C GLN A 100 -13.35 11.22 38.34
N CYS A 101 -12.99 11.33 37.06
CA CYS A 101 -12.44 12.56 36.47
C CYS A 101 -13.52 13.57 36.00
N GLY A 102 -14.81 13.29 36.23
CA GLY A 102 -15.90 14.23 35.94
C GLY A 102 -16.21 14.43 34.45
N VAL A 103 -15.74 13.52 33.58
CA VAL A 103 -15.96 13.54 32.13
C VAL A 103 -16.81 12.34 31.67
N GLY A 104 -17.64 11.82 32.56
CA GLY A 104 -18.61 10.74 32.31
C GLY A 104 -20.04 11.25 32.25
#